data_AF-A0A2S9CRZ4-F1
#
_entry.id   AF-A0A2S9CRZ4-F1
#
_cell.length_a   1.000
_cell.length_b   1.000
_cell.length_c   1.000
_cell.angle_alpha   90.00
_cell.angle_beta   90.00
_cell.angle_gamma   90.00
#
_symmetry.space_group_name_H-M   'P 1'
#
loop_
_entity.id
_entity.type
_entity.pdbx_description
1 polymer ?
#
loop_
_entity_poly.entity_id
_entity_poly.type
_entity_poly.pdbx_seq_one_letter_code
_entity_poly.pdbx_strand_id
1 'polypeptide(L)' 'MARKDEIFMSFLKHEIIQEQYDIPPADLPKTIQEGLDSKHAIIKTLAVVVENTEGPNNILTDKALYAQITQFLNLETNDY' A
#
# COMPACT_ATOMS: atom_id res chain seq x y z
N MET A 1 14.15 10.42 -3.11
CA MET A 1 13.18 9.31 -3.26
C MET A 1 13.95 8.03 -3.42
N ALA A 2 13.56 6.99 -2.70
CA ALA A 2 14.11 5.67 -2.90
C ALA A 2 13.42 5.00 -4.09
N ARG A 3 14.07 4.00 -4.71
CA ARG A 3 13.49 3.22 -5.82
C ARG A 3 12.11 2.65 -5.47
N LYS A 4 11.93 2.22 -4.22
CA LYS A 4 10.65 1.79 -3.68
C LYS A 4 9.57 2.88 -3.75
N ASP A 5 9.89 4.15 -3.48
CA ASP A 5 8.92 5.25 -3.60
C ASP A 5 8.45 5.43 -5.06
N GLU A 6 9.35 5.26 -6.02
CA GLU A 6 9.03 5.36 -7.46
C GLU A 6 8.09 4.23 -7.90
N ILE A 7 8.35 3.00 -7.43
CA ILE A 7 7.51 1.84 -7.67
C ILE A 7 6.12 2.06 -7.06
N PHE A 8 6.05 2.49 -5.80
CA PHE A 8 4.81 2.81 -5.11
C PHE A 8 3.99 3.88 -5.85
N MET A 9 4.62 4.97 -6.29
CA MET A 9 3.96 5.98 -7.10
C MET A 9 3.42 5.45 -8.44
N SER A 10 4.09 4.46 -9.04
CA SER A 10 3.61 3.86 -10.29
C SER A 10 2.28 3.13 -10.10
N PHE A 11 2.07 2.48 -8.95
CA PHE A 11 0.81 1.84 -8.60
C PHE A 11 -0.31 2.86 -8.32
N LEU A 12 0.00 3.98 -7.65
CA LEU A 12 -0.99 5.02 -7.34
C LEU A 12 -1.48 5.78 -8.56
N LYS A 13 -0.70 5.81 -9.65
CA LYS A 13 -1.09 6.40 -10.93
C LYS A 13 -2.04 5.52 -11.75
N HIS A 14 -2.28 4.28 -11.31
CA HIS A 14 -3.14 3.36 -12.03
C HIS A 14 -4.61 3.81 -11.94
N GLU A 15 -5.32 3.75 -13.07
CA GLU A 15 -6.69 4.26 -13.21
C GLU A 15 -7.66 3.64 -12.18
N ILE A 16 -7.50 2.35 -11.88
CA ILE A 16 -8.26 1.64 -10.81
C ILE A 16 -8.27 2.40 -9.47
N ILE A 17 -7.17 3.05 -9.06
CA ILE A 17 -7.11 3.77 -7.78
C ILE A 17 -7.97 5.04 -7.81
N GLN A 18 -8.08 5.68 -8.98
CA GLN A 18 -8.89 6.88 -9.16
C GLN A 18 -10.36 6.54 -9.44
N GLU A 19 -10.61 5.53 -10.27
CA GLU A 19 -11.95 5.17 -10.74
C GLU A 19 -12.77 4.36 -9.73
N GLN A 20 -12.15 3.44 -9.00
CA GLN A 20 -12.87 2.51 -8.11
C GLN A 20 -12.85 2.94 -6.65
N TYR A 21 -11.80 3.65 -6.21
CA TYR A 21 -11.62 4.05 -4.83
C TYR A 21 -11.87 5.55 -4.59
N ASP A 22 -12.13 6.32 -5.64
CA ASP A 22 -12.45 7.76 -5.61
C ASP A 22 -11.51 8.56 -4.69
N ILE A 23 -10.22 8.24 -4.72
CA ILE A 23 -9.24 8.87 -3.83
C ILE A 23 -8.81 10.20 -4.43
N PRO A 24 -8.98 11.33 -3.70
CA PRO A 24 -8.56 12.63 -4.18
C PRO A 24 -7.05 12.65 -4.46
N PRO A 25 -6.58 13.31 -5.54
CA PRO A 25 -5.14 13.47 -5.78
C PRO A 25 -4.39 14.15 -4.63
N ALA A 26 -5.10 14.91 -3.80
CA ALA A 26 -4.55 15.56 -2.61
C ALA A 26 -4.26 14.59 -1.45
N ASP A 27 -4.99 13.47 -1.39
CA ASP A 27 -4.83 12.42 -0.38
C ASP A 27 -3.90 11.29 -0.85
N LEU A 28 -3.41 11.38 -2.10
CA LEU A 28 -2.40 10.46 -2.62
C LEU A 28 -1.04 10.78 -1.99
N PRO A 29 -0.41 9.81 -1.30
CA PRO A 29 0.90 9.99 -0.69
C PRO A 29 1.99 10.14 -1.75
N LYS A 30 3.07 10.83 -1.36
CA LYS A 30 4.25 11.06 -2.19
C LYS A 30 5.45 10.19 -1.81
N THR A 31 5.34 9.44 -0.72
CA THR A 31 6.37 8.50 -0.28
C THR A 31 5.72 7.24 0.25
N ILE A 32 6.46 6.13 0.30
CA ILE A 32 5.95 4.91 0.95
C ILE A 32 5.61 5.18 2.42
N GLN A 33 6.40 6.00 3.11
CA GLN A 33 6.15 6.33 4.50
C GLN A 33 4.79 7.00 4.69
N GLU A 34 4.46 7.99 3.84
CA GLU A 34 3.13 8.60 3.82
C GLU A 34 2.02 7.60 3.44
N GLY A 35 2.34 6.63 2.58
CA GLY A 35 1.42 5.54 2.23
C GLY A 35 1.11 4.61 3.40
N LEU A 36 2.11 4.27 4.21
CA LEU A 36 1.95 3.45 5.42
C LEU A 36 1.12 4.16 6.49
N ASP A 37 1.12 5.49 6.51
CA ASP A 37 0.30 6.32 7.40
C ASP A 37 -1.05 6.74 6.78
N SER A 38 -1.37 6.25 5.57
CA SER A 38 -2.60 6.62 4.87
C SER A 38 -3.85 6.11 5.60
N LYS A 39 -4.91 6.92 5.54
CA LYS A 39 -6.26 6.57 6.01
C LYS A 39 -6.99 5.65 5.05
N HIS A 40 -6.52 5.52 3.82
CA HIS A 40 -7.12 4.64 2.81
C HIS A 40 -6.46 3.27 2.87
N ALA A 41 -7.24 2.24 3.24
CA ALA A 41 -6.76 0.86 3.34
C ALA A 41 -6.03 0.38 2.08
N ILE A 42 -6.51 0.75 0.89
CA ILE A 42 -5.89 0.39 -0.39
C ILE A 42 -4.48 1.00 -0.56
N ILE A 43 -4.31 2.27 -0.20
CA ILE A 43 -3.02 2.96 -0.27
C ILE A 43 -2.04 2.37 0.73
N LYS A 44 -2.52 2.13 1.96
CA LYS A 44 -1.74 1.49 3.02
C LYS A 44 -1.28 0.09 2.62
N THR A 45 -2.17 -0.68 2.00
CA THR A 45 -1.87 -2.03 1.49
C THR A 45 -0.79 -1.98 0.40
N LEU A 46 -0.91 -1.09 -0.57
CA LEU A 46 0.10 -0.91 -1.61
C LEU A 46 1.46 -0.50 -1.02
N ALA A 47 1.46 0.38 -0.03
CA ALA A 47 2.69 0.80 0.65
C ALA A 47 3.36 -0.37 1.37
N VAL A 48 2.59 -1.20 2.09
CA VAL A 48 3.08 -2.43 2.73
C VAL A 48 3.65 -3.40 1.70
N VAL A 49 2.96 -3.60 0.56
CA VAL A 49 3.45 -4.50 -0.49
C VAL A 49 4.79 -4.04 -1.03
N VAL A 50 4.93 -2.76 -1.38
CA VAL A 50 6.15 -2.25 -1.99
C VAL A 50 7.30 -2.21 -0.97
N GLU A 51 7.03 -1.85 0.30
CA GLU A 51 8.02 -1.88 1.38
C GLU A 51 8.61 -3.28 1.59
N ASN A 52 7.78 -4.31 1.51
CA ASN A 52 8.18 -5.70 1.75
C ASN A 52 8.69 -6.43 0.50
N THR A 53 8.56 -5.82 -0.69
CA THR A 53 9.01 -6.40 -1.97
C THR A 53 10.34 -5.81 -2.44
N GLU A 54 10.65 -4.56 -2.07
CA GLU A 54 11.94 -3.90 -2.35
C GLU A 54 12.68 -3.56 -1.04
N GLY A 55 13.33 -4.58 -0.47
CA GLY A 55 14.28 -4.41 0.62
C GLY A 55 15.40 -5.46 0.60
N PRO A 56 16.57 -5.20 1.21
CA PRO A 56 17.64 -6.20 1.36
C PRO A 56 17.20 -7.44 2.18
N ASN A 57 16.05 -7.35 2.84
CA ASN A 57 15.41 -8.39 3.63
C ASN A 57 14.13 -8.93 2.94
N ASN A 58 14.19 -9.24 1.64
CA ASN A 58 13.14 -10.01 0.92
C ASN A 58 13.04 -11.46 1.45
N ILE A 59 12.70 -11.59 2.73
CA ILE A 59 12.58 -12.83 3.51
C ILE A 59 11.10 -13.22 3.64
N LEU A 60 10.18 -12.33 3.25
CA LEU A 60 8.75 -12.60 3.29
C LEU A 60 8.35 -13.42 2.07
N THR A 61 8.05 -14.69 2.33
CA THR A 61 7.36 -15.55 1.37
C THR A 61 5.99 -14.97 1.01
N ASP A 62 5.51 -15.24 -0.19
CA ASP A 62 4.18 -14.79 -0.67
C ASP A 62 3.06 -15.07 0.33
N LYS A 63 3.16 -16.19 1.07
CA LYS A 63 2.21 -16.57 2.14
C LYS A 63 2.23 -15.61 3.33
N ALA A 64 3.40 -15.14 3.74
CA ALA A 64 3.55 -14.19 4.84
C ALA A 64 3.08 -12.79 4.44
N LEU A 65 3.36 -12.38 3.20
CA LEU A 65 2.86 -11.13 2.64
C LEU A 65 1.33 -11.14 2.53
N TYR A 66 0.76 -12.24 1.99
CA TYR A 66 -0.68 -12.44 1.93
C TYR A 66 -1.33 -12.37 3.32
N ALA A 67 -0.76 -13.06 4.32
CA ALA A 67 -1.27 -13.03 5.70
C ALA A 67 -1.26 -11.62 6.31
N GLN A 68 -0.21 -10.82 6.06
CA GLN A 68 -0.17 -9.43 6.52
C GLN A 68 -1.26 -8.58 5.85
N ILE A 69 -1.39 -8.66 4.53
CA ILE A 69 -2.41 -7.93 3.78
C ILE A 69 -3.81 -8.31 4.28
N THR A 70 -4.09 -9.61 4.42
CA THR A 70 -5.38 -10.09 4.94
C THR A 70 -5.64 -9.63 6.37
N GLN A 71 -4.63 -9.61 7.24
CA GLN A 71 -4.77 -9.07 8.59
C GLN A 71 -5.11 -7.57 8.57
N PHE A 72 -4.42 -6.78 7.74
CA PHE A 72 -4.71 -5.34 7.62
C PHE A 72 -6.13 -5.08 7.10
N LEU A 73 -6.56 -5.81 6.07
CA LEU A 73 -7.88 -5.64 5.48
C LEU A 73 -9.01 -6.14 6.39
N ASN A 74 -8.78 -7.20 7.17
CA ASN A 74 -9.79 -7.73 8.11
C ASN A 74 -9.91 -6.89 9.39
N LEU A 75 -8.84 -6.22 9.83
CA LEU A 75 -8.90 -5.32 10.98
C LEU A 75 -9.81 -4.11 10.70
N GLU A 76 -9.89 -3.64 9.46
CA GLU A 76 -10.81 -2.56 9.04
C GLU A 76 -12.29 -3.03 8.96
N THR A 77 -12.56 -4.34 8.98
CA THR A 77 -13.93 -4.88 8.92
C THR A 77 -14.58 -5.15 10.27
N ASN A 78 -13.84 -5.01 11.38
CA ASN A 78 -14.31 -5.35 12.74
C ASN A 78 -14.84 -4.15 13.55
N ASP A 79 -15.04 -2.98 12.94
CA ASP A 79 -15.66 -1.80 13.57
C ASP A 79 -17.19 -1.76 13.35
N TYR A 80 -17.89 -2.86 13.62
CA TYR A 80 -19.37 -2.92 13.77
C TYR A 80 -19.81 -3.83 14.92
#